data_AF-A0A2R7P1H3-F1
#
_entry.id   AF-A0A2R7P1H3-F1
#
_cell.length_a   1.000
_cell.length_b   1.000
_cell.length_c   1.000
_cell.angle_alpha   90.00
_cell.angle_beta   90.00
_cell.angle_gamma   90.00
#
_symmetry.space_group_name_H-M   'P 1'
#
loop_
_entity.id
_entity.type
_entity.pdbx_description
1 polymer ?
#
loop_
_entity_poly.entity_id
_entity_poly.type
_entity_poly.pdbx_seq_one_letter_code
_entity_poly.pdbx_strand_id
1 'polypeptide(L)'
;MFRTVGAPGSVRANSDRKQAAWPCRLVELRFCGVYLPSELILSRPLHTGWIVSKDTGVGERICTFYTSADLDGPSPLPPLTVHLGDGKVRQNQDGTYLIHGRSCDAGYLSEWPQTWLCGPGSEVVSAAVRGMTAWLRARYTGQWR
;
A
#
# COMPACT_ATOMS: atom_id res chain seq x y z
N MET A 1 -10.12 1.44 20.09
CA MET A 1 -9.41 2.69 20.39
C MET A 1 -7.97 2.33 20.77
N PHE A 2 -7.00 2.51 19.89
CA PHE A 2 -5.62 2.04 20.12
C PHE A 2 -4.75 3.20 20.62
N ARG A 3 -4.50 3.26 21.94
CA ARG A 3 -3.53 4.17 22.56
C ARG A 3 -2.14 3.50 22.51
N THR A 4 -1.22 4.08 21.76
CA THR A 4 0.21 3.75 21.85
C THR A 4 0.79 4.43 23.11
N VAL A 5 1.43 3.66 23.99
CA VAL A 5 1.96 4.15 25.30
C VAL A 5 3.47 4.51 25.21
N GLY A 6 4.06 4.45 24.01
CA GLY A 6 5.46 4.84 23.77
C GLY A 6 5.58 6.17 23.02
N ALA A 7 6.67 6.91 23.27
CA ALA A 7 7.02 8.09 22.49
C ALA A 7 7.11 7.74 20.98
N PRO A 8 6.70 8.62 20.06
CA PRO A 8 6.78 8.37 18.61
C PRO A 8 8.19 7.94 18.20
N GLY A 9 8.30 6.83 17.46
CA GLY A 9 9.59 6.30 17.00
C GLY A 9 10.39 5.50 18.04
N SER A 10 9.89 5.37 19.28
CA SER A 10 10.49 4.45 20.25
C SER A 10 10.35 2.99 19.84
N VAL A 11 11.30 2.16 20.25
CA VAL A 11 11.27 0.69 20.04
C VAL A 11 9.93 0.11 20.50
N ARG A 12 9.40 0.56 21.64
CA ARG A 12 8.11 0.11 22.17
C ARG A 12 6.93 0.52 21.30
N ALA A 13 6.89 1.77 20.82
CA ALA A 13 5.86 2.22 19.89
C ALA A 13 5.91 1.47 18.54
N ASN A 14 7.10 1.14 18.05
CA ASN A 14 7.26 0.35 16.82
C ASN A 14 6.86 -1.12 17.03
N SER A 15 7.17 -1.72 18.18
CA SER A 15 6.72 -3.07 18.54
C SER A 15 5.19 -3.14 18.67
N ASP A 16 4.57 -2.19 19.37
CA ASP A 16 3.11 -2.10 19.50
C ASP A 16 2.44 -1.94 18.12
N ARG A 17 3.05 -1.14 17.23
CA ARG A 17 2.59 -0.99 15.83
C ARG A 17 2.71 -2.29 15.06
N LYS A 18 3.85 -3.00 15.13
CA LYS A 18 4.05 -4.31 14.48
C LYS A 18 3.00 -5.33 14.93
N GLN A 19 2.69 -5.35 16.23
CA GLN A 19 1.71 -6.28 16.79
C GLN A 19 0.27 -5.97 16.34
N ALA A 20 -0.07 -4.69 16.15
CA ALA A 20 -1.39 -4.26 15.70
C ALA A 20 -1.53 -4.18 14.16
N ALA A 21 -0.44 -4.36 13.41
CA ALA A 21 -0.43 -4.22 11.96
C ALA A 21 -0.74 -5.53 11.24
N TRP A 22 -1.30 -5.42 10.05
CA TRP A 22 -1.48 -6.56 9.16
C TRP A 22 -0.23 -6.76 8.29
N PRO A 23 0.51 -7.89 8.42
CA PRO A 23 1.63 -8.18 7.56
C PRO A 23 1.14 -8.52 6.15
N CYS A 24 1.75 -7.91 5.13
CA CYS A 24 1.31 -8.11 3.75
C CYS A 24 2.45 -7.95 2.73
N ARG A 25 2.15 -8.41 1.51
CA ARG A 25 2.85 -8.02 0.28
C ARG A 25 2.05 -6.94 -0.42
N LEU A 26 2.73 -5.97 -0.99
CA LEU A 26 2.16 -4.81 -1.64
C LEU A 26 2.77 -4.63 -3.02
N VAL A 27 1.93 -4.34 -4.01
CA VAL A 27 2.37 -3.96 -5.36
C VAL A 27 1.63 -2.71 -5.82
N GLU A 28 2.34 -1.87 -6.56
CA GLU A 28 1.79 -0.70 -7.22
C GLU A 28 1.10 -1.08 -8.53
N LEU A 29 -0.15 -0.67 -8.70
CA LEU A 29 -0.88 -0.86 -9.96
C LEU A 29 -0.69 0.32 -10.93
N ARG A 30 -0.12 1.43 -10.48
CA ARG A 30 0.18 2.60 -11.32
C ARG A 30 1.64 3.02 -11.19
N PHE A 31 2.12 3.73 -12.20
CA PHE A 31 3.39 4.45 -12.17
C PHE A 31 3.14 5.87 -12.67
N CYS A 32 3.54 6.88 -11.90
CA CYS A 32 3.28 8.29 -12.20
C CYS A 32 1.81 8.58 -12.59
N GLY A 33 0.86 7.97 -11.87
CA GLY A 33 -0.59 8.16 -12.10
C GLY A 33 -1.23 7.25 -13.15
N VAL A 34 -0.43 6.56 -13.97
CA VAL A 34 -0.91 5.72 -15.08
C VAL A 34 -0.97 4.26 -14.67
N TYR A 35 -2.11 3.58 -14.88
CA TYR A 35 -2.23 2.15 -14.61
C TYR A 35 -1.26 1.34 -15.46
N LEU A 36 -0.65 0.31 -14.88
CA LEU A 36 0.24 -0.58 -15.58
C LEU A 36 -0.50 -1.85 -16.05
N PRO A 37 -0.11 -2.44 -17.19
CA PRO A 37 -0.56 -3.78 -17.58
C PRO A 37 -0.03 -4.84 -16.59
N SER A 38 -0.75 -5.96 -16.46
CA SER A 38 -0.44 -6.98 -15.44
C SER A 38 0.94 -7.61 -15.63
N GLU A 39 1.42 -7.74 -16.87
CA GLU A 39 2.72 -8.29 -17.21
C GLU A 39 3.86 -7.43 -16.63
N LEU A 40 3.73 -6.10 -16.71
CA LEU A 40 4.70 -5.18 -16.10
C LEU A 40 4.63 -5.23 -14.57
N ILE A 41 3.42 -5.30 -14.00
CA ILE A 41 3.24 -5.38 -12.55
C ILE A 41 3.88 -6.66 -11.98
N LEU A 42 3.63 -7.81 -12.62
CA LEU A 42 4.15 -9.12 -12.17
C LEU A 42 5.67 -9.25 -12.34
N SER A 43 6.29 -8.46 -13.22
CA SER A 43 7.75 -8.44 -13.39
C SER A 43 8.48 -7.63 -12.30
N ARG A 44 7.74 -6.85 -11.50
CA ARG A 44 8.32 -5.97 -10.48
C ARG A 44 8.39 -6.67 -9.11
N PRO A 45 9.38 -6.33 -8.28
CA PRO A 45 9.45 -6.86 -6.93
C PRO A 45 8.25 -6.40 -6.09
N LEU A 46 7.70 -7.32 -5.32
CA LEU A 46 6.69 -7.04 -4.32
C LEU A 46 7.32 -6.38 -3.10
N HIS A 47 6.70 -5.32 -2.60
CA HIS A 47 7.08 -4.73 -1.33
C HIS A 47 6.57 -5.62 -0.19
N THR A 48 7.38 -5.72 0.86
CA THR A 48 7.05 -6.53 2.05
C THR A 48 6.99 -5.61 3.23
N GLY A 49 5.92 -5.71 4.01
CA GLY A 49 5.75 -4.82 5.13
C GLY A 49 4.46 -5.04 5.89
N TRP A 50 4.04 -3.98 6.56
CA TRP A 50 2.95 -3.97 7.49
C TRP A 50 2.02 -2.81 7.19
N ILE A 51 0.72 -3.10 7.13
CA ILE A 51 -0.32 -2.07 7.02
C ILE A 51 -0.89 -1.82 8.41
N VAL A 52 -0.72 -0.60 8.90
CA VAL A 52 -1.43 -0.10 10.08
C VAL A 52 -2.61 0.71 9.57
N SER A 53 -3.79 0.48 10.13
CA SER A 53 -4.96 1.31 9.82
C SER A 53 -5.45 2.04 11.07
N LYS A 54 -5.83 3.30 10.89
CA LYS A 54 -6.38 4.17 11.92
C LYS A 54 -7.71 4.70 11.44
N ASP A 55 -8.73 4.52 12.28
CA ASP A 55 -10.02 5.18 12.11
C ASP A 55 -9.90 6.66 12.49
N THR A 56 -10.38 7.54 11.62
CA THR A 56 -10.36 8.99 11.84
C THR A 56 -11.64 9.51 12.52
N GLY A 57 -12.65 8.66 12.71
CA GLY A 57 -13.90 9.01 13.38
C GLY A 57 -14.99 9.55 12.45
N VAL A 58 -14.73 9.72 11.15
CA VAL A 58 -15.71 10.20 10.14
C VAL A 58 -16.03 9.11 9.10
N GLY A 59 -15.88 7.82 9.47
CA GLY A 59 -16.03 6.70 8.53
C GLY A 59 -14.88 6.58 7.52
N GLU A 60 -13.86 7.40 7.66
CA GLU A 60 -12.65 7.38 6.86
C GLU A 60 -11.53 6.62 7.59
N ARG A 61 -10.88 5.72 6.89
CA ARG A 61 -9.79 4.89 7.40
C ARG A 61 -8.50 5.27 6.70
N ILE A 62 -7.57 5.80 7.46
CA ILE A 62 -6.21 6.03 6.98
C ILE A 62 -5.43 4.74 7.21
N CYS A 63 -4.76 4.25 6.18
CA CYS A 63 -3.77 3.18 6.34
C CYS A 63 -2.38 3.70 5.99
N THR A 64 -1.38 3.19 6.69
CA THR A 64 0.03 3.49 6.46
C THR A 64 0.76 2.18 6.27
N PHE A 65 1.51 2.09 5.18
CA PHE A 65 2.39 0.96 4.91
C PHE A 65 3.78 1.26 5.46
N TYR A 66 4.33 0.29 6.19
CA TYR A 66 5.68 0.34 6.73
C TYR A 66 6.47 -0.84 6.19
N THR A 67 7.65 -0.59 5.64
CA THR A 67 8.66 -1.62 5.34
C THR A 67 9.42 -2.01 6.61
N SER A 68 10.23 -3.07 6.55
CA SER A 68 11.14 -3.42 7.67
C SER A 68 12.14 -2.30 7.95
N ALA A 69 12.64 -1.66 6.90
CA ALA A 69 13.55 -0.54 7.01
C ALA A 69 12.93 0.64 7.78
N ASP A 70 11.62 0.86 7.66
CA ASP A 70 10.91 1.95 8.35
C ASP A 70 10.72 1.68 9.86
N LEU A 71 10.76 0.41 10.27
CA LEU A 71 10.45 -0.01 11.65
C LEU A 71 11.69 -0.37 12.47
N ASP A 72 12.79 -0.77 11.82
CA ASP A 72 14.00 -1.30 12.45
C ASP A 72 15.16 -0.29 12.55
N GLY A 73 15.04 0.92 11.97
CA GLY A 73 16.07 1.96 12.10
C GLY A 73 15.90 3.11 11.09
N PRO A 74 16.85 4.06 11.02
CA PRO A 74 16.86 5.07 9.97
C PRO A 74 17.21 4.39 8.64
N SER A 75 16.19 4.13 7.82
CA SER A 75 16.35 3.67 6.44
C SER A 75 17.09 4.74 5.62
N PRO A 76 18.11 4.38 4.83
CA PRO A 76 18.74 5.29 3.87
C PRO A 76 17.83 5.57 2.65
N LEU A 77 16.78 4.77 2.47
CA LEU A 77 15.74 4.99 1.47
C LEU A 77 14.59 5.75 2.12
N PRO A 78 14.01 6.76 1.45
CA PRO A 78 12.85 7.45 1.99
C PRO A 78 11.76 6.40 2.26
N PRO A 79 11.09 6.47 3.43
CA PRO A 79 9.95 5.62 3.70
C PRO A 79 8.97 5.76 2.53
N LEU A 80 8.41 4.64 2.06
CA LEU A 80 7.30 4.70 1.11
C LEU A 80 6.13 5.34 1.86
N THR A 81 6.07 6.66 1.83
CA THR A 81 5.06 7.43 2.55
C THR A 81 3.82 7.42 1.70
N VAL A 82 3.05 6.35 1.89
CA VAL A 82 1.76 6.19 1.26
C VAL A 82 0.78 7.08 2.01
N HIS A 83 0.53 8.27 1.47
CA HIS A 83 -0.54 9.14 1.95
C HIS A 83 -1.87 8.63 1.39
N LEU A 84 -2.55 7.80 2.18
CA LEU A 84 -3.93 7.43 1.92
C LEU A 84 -4.85 8.57 2.37
N GLY A 85 -4.77 9.68 1.65
CA GLY A 85 -5.61 10.85 1.90
C GLY A 85 -7.05 10.72 1.42
N ASP A 86 -7.44 9.62 0.78
CA ASP A 86 -8.79 9.38 0.22
C ASP A 86 -9.10 7.87 0.07
N GLY A 87 -8.41 7.02 0.82
CA GLY A 87 -8.26 5.60 0.48
C GLY A 87 -9.45 4.73 0.82
N LYS A 88 -10.30 4.45 -0.17
CA LYS A 88 -11.30 3.37 -0.08
C LYS A 88 -10.61 2.02 -0.12
N VAL A 89 -10.53 1.35 1.03
CA VAL A 89 -10.10 -0.05 1.11
C VAL A 89 -11.24 -0.94 0.63
N ARG A 90 -11.03 -1.70 -0.45
CA ARG A 90 -11.98 -2.74 -0.89
C ARG A 90 -11.39 -4.11 -0.64
N GLN A 91 -12.02 -4.86 0.25
CA GLN A 91 -11.67 -6.25 0.55
C GLN A 91 -12.27 -7.17 -0.51
N ASN A 92 -11.47 -8.12 -0.98
CA ASN A 92 -11.95 -9.27 -1.75
C ASN A 92 -11.97 -10.53 -0.87
N GLN A 93 -12.69 -11.57 -1.30
CA GLN A 93 -12.84 -12.83 -0.55
C GLN A 93 -11.50 -13.54 -0.28
N ASP A 94 -10.51 -13.33 -1.16
CA ASP A 94 -9.17 -13.95 -1.06
C ASP A 94 -8.24 -13.25 -0.04
N GLY A 95 -8.75 -12.33 0.78
CA GLY A 95 -7.95 -11.56 1.73
C GLY A 95 -7.03 -10.53 1.07
N THR A 96 -7.32 -10.15 -0.17
CA THR A 96 -6.65 -9.04 -0.85
C THR A 96 -7.40 -7.73 -0.66
N TYR A 97 -6.65 -6.63 -0.66
CA TYR A 97 -7.17 -5.30 -0.47
C TYR A 97 -6.66 -4.38 -1.57
N LEU A 98 -7.58 -3.70 -2.25
CA LEU A 98 -7.25 -2.55 -3.09
C LEU A 98 -7.26 -1.30 -2.23
N ILE A 99 -6.18 -0.54 -2.35
CA ILE A 99 -5.95 0.68 -1.60
C ILE A 99 -5.72 1.81 -2.60
N HIS A 100 -6.46 2.90 -2.46
CA HIS A 100 -6.33 4.08 -3.29
C HIS A 100 -5.72 5.22 -2.49
N GLY A 101 -4.91 6.06 -3.11
CA GLY A 101 -4.32 7.21 -2.42
C GLY A 101 -3.39 7.98 -3.33
N ARG A 102 -2.35 8.58 -2.74
CA ARG A 102 -1.37 9.40 -3.45
C ARG A 102 0.04 8.90 -3.17
N SER A 103 0.87 8.92 -4.21
CA SER A 103 2.32 8.68 -4.10
C SER A 103 3.06 9.95 -4.47
N CYS A 104 4.23 10.14 -3.85
CA CYS A 104 5.08 11.30 -4.06
C CYS A 104 6.40 10.88 -4.69
N ASP A 105 7.07 11.79 -5.39
CA ASP A 105 8.48 11.61 -5.70
C ASP A 105 9.35 11.61 -4.42
N ALA A 106 10.62 11.24 -4.56
CA ALA A 106 11.55 11.17 -3.43
C ALA A 106 11.79 12.53 -2.73
N GLY A 107 11.46 13.64 -3.40
CA GLY A 107 11.60 15.00 -2.88
C GLY A 107 10.30 15.57 -2.30
N TYR A 108 9.19 14.83 -2.35
CA TYR A 108 7.84 15.32 -2.04
C TYR A 108 7.43 16.56 -2.84
N LEU A 109 7.98 16.74 -4.04
CA LEU A 109 7.70 17.90 -4.91
C LEU A 109 6.51 17.66 -5.82
N SER A 110 6.33 16.41 -6.25
CA SER A 110 5.24 15.99 -7.12
C SER A 110 4.45 14.87 -6.50
N GLU A 111 3.12 14.94 -6.62
CA GLU A 111 2.21 13.90 -6.17
C GLU A 111 1.31 13.42 -7.31
N TRP A 112 1.01 12.13 -7.32
CA TRP A 112 0.07 11.54 -8.27
C TRP A 112 -0.86 10.52 -7.62
N PRO A 113 -2.06 10.30 -8.18
CA PRO A 113 -2.93 9.22 -7.76
C PRO A 113 -2.25 7.85 -7.90
N GLN A 114 -2.36 7.02 -6.88
CA GLN A 114 -1.80 5.67 -6.86
C GLN A 114 -2.85 4.67 -6.38
N THR A 115 -2.76 3.45 -6.91
CA THR A 115 -3.52 2.31 -6.42
C THR A 115 -2.55 1.20 -6.05
N TRP A 116 -2.67 0.65 -4.85
CA TRP A 116 -1.92 -0.51 -4.40
C TRP A 116 -2.84 -1.72 -4.27
N LEU A 117 -2.31 -2.89 -4.60
CA LEU A 117 -2.91 -4.17 -4.24
C LEU A 117 -2.08 -4.79 -3.13
N CYS A 118 -2.76 -5.16 -2.05
CA CYS A 118 -2.15 -5.77 -0.89
C CYS A 118 -2.72 -7.17 -0.65
N GLY A 119 -1.91 -8.12 -0.21
CA GLY A 119 -2.33 -9.48 0.07
C GLY A 119 -1.43 -10.16 1.10
N PRO A 120 -1.86 -11.28 1.69
CA PRO A 120 -1.10 -11.97 2.74
C PRO A 120 0.21 -12.60 2.22
N GLY A 121 0.33 -12.84 0.90
CA GLY A 121 1.51 -13.46 0.31
C GLY A 121 1.63 -13.19 -1.19
N SER A 122 2.82 -13.44 -1.74
CA SER A 122 3.16 -13.13 -3.14
C SER A 122 2.31 -13.88 -4.16
N GLU A 123 2.00 -15.15 -3.89
CA GLU A 123 1.13 -15.96 -4.77
C GLU A 123 -0.28 -15.39 -4.84
N VAL A 124 -0.86 -15.00 -3.71
CA VAL A 124 -2.21 -14.41 -3.63
C VAL A 124 -2.26 -13.08 -4.36
N VAL A 125 -1.25 -12.22 -4.18
CA VAL A 125 -1.15 -10.95 -4.91
C VAL A 125 -1.01 -11.21 -6.41
N SER A 126 -0.14 -12.14 -6.81
CA SER A 126 0.09 -12.46 -8.22
C SER A 126 -1.17 -13.01 -8.89
N ALA A 127 -1.90 -13.90 -8.21
CA ALA A 127 -3.18 -14.43 -8.69
C ALA A 127 -4.21 -13.32 -8.88
N ALA A 128 -4.33 -12.41 -7.91
CA ALA A 128 -5.23 -11.26 -8.01
C ALA A 128 -4.84 -10.31 -9.16
N VAL A 129 -3.54 -10.03 -9.37
CA VAL A 129 -3.06 -9.25 -10.52
C VAL A 129 -3.43 -9.92 -11.84
N ARG A 130 -3.24 -11.25 -11.96
CA ARG A 130 -3.66 -12.01 -13.14
C ARG A 130 -5.16 -11.91 -13.39
N GLY A 131 -5.98 -12.00 -12.35
CA GLY A 131 -7.43 -11.84 -12.43
C GLY A 131 -7.87 -10.44 -12.91
N MET A 132 -7.06 -9.41 -12.68
CA MET A 132 -7.32 -8.04 -13.12
C MET A 132 -6.78 -7.71 -14.52
N THR A 133 -6.17 -8.66 -15.24
CA THR A 133 -5.45 -8.40 -16.51
C THR A 133 -6.27 -7.60 -17.52
N ALA A 134 -7.50 -8.02 -17.82
CA ALA A 134 -8.35 -7.34 -18.80
C ALA A 134 -8.67 -5.90 -18.36
N TRP A 135 -8.98 -5.71 -17.08
CA TRP A 135 -9.29 -4.41 -16.50
C TRP A 135 -8.07 -3.47 -16.51
N LEU A 136 -6.90 -3.96 -16.09
CA LEU A 136 -5.64 -3.22 -16.10
C LEU A 136 -5.25 -2.81 -17.51
N ARG A 137 -5.38 -3.72 -18.48
CA ARG A 137 -5.10 -3.43 -19.90
C ARG A 137 -6.02 -2.34 -20.44
N ALA A 138 -7.33 -2.43 -20.20
CA ALA A 138 -8.28 -1.40 -20.63
C ALA A 138 -7.99 -0.03 -20.00
N ARG A 139 -7.56 0.00 -18.73
CA ARG A 139 -7.14 1.23 -18.04
C ARG A 139 -5.86 1.82 -18.62
N TYR A 140 -4.87 0.98 -18.93
CA TYR A 140 -3.60 1.40 -19.51
C TYR A 140 -3.77 1.97 -20.92
N THR A 141 -4.60 1.33 -21.76
CA THR A 141 -4.83 1.77 -23.16
C THR A 141 -5.84 2.92 -23.28
N GLY A 142 -6.44 3.37 -22.17
CA GLY A 142 -7.49 4.40 -22.20
C GLY A 142 -8.81 3.92 -22.82
N GLN A 143 -9.01 2.60 -22.98
CA GLN A 143 -10.22 1.98 -23.53
C GLN A 143 -11.33 1.78 -22.48
N TRP A 144 -11.10 2.22 -21.24
CA TRP A 144 -12.10 2.22 -20.18
C TRP A 144 -12.94 3.51 -20.25
N ARG A 145 -14.10 3.46 -20.92
CA ARG A 145 -15.14 4.50 -20.88
C ARG A 145 -16.36 3.96 -20.16
#